data_AF-A0AAU9AE32-F1
#
_entry.id   AF-A0AAU9AE32-F1
#
_cell.length_a   1.000
_cell.length_b   1.000
_cell.length_c   1.000
_cell.angle_alpha   90.00
_cell.angle_beta   90.00
_cell.angle_gamma   90.00
#
_symmetry.space_group_name_H-M   'P 1'
#
loop_
_entity.id
_entity.type
_entity.pdbx_description
1 polymer ?
#
loop_
_entity_poly.entity_id
_entity_poly.type
_entity_poly.pdbx_seq_one_letter_code
_entity_poly.pdbx_strand_id
1 'polypeptide(L)'
;MDREQAERTSLLLAGMNATLDRHLLQLQAQLSHDEFRALCADFGRIMGEMLSVTAPLYRQFPQLEPEELGGPYRMEFVEVPEALFARKAIPPSAERRVRLTRKSVATCRSGASRDRDNTSAAQVSA
;
A
#
# COMPACT_ATOMS: atom_id res chain seq x y z
N MET A 1 -14.45 -8.78 -20.75
CA MET A 1 -13.62 -9.82 -20.13
C MET A 1 -14.32 -11.15 -20.31
N ASP A 2 -13.62 -12.16 -20.81
CA ASP A 2 -14.13 -13.52 -20.91
C ASP A 2 -13.81 -14.34 -19.64
N ARG A 3 -14.29 -15.59 -19.57
CA ARG A 3 -14.09 -16.46 -18.41
C ARG A 3 -12.61 -16.77 -18.16
N GLU A 4 -11.83 -17.03 -19.21
CA GLU A 4 -10.42 -17.40 -19.09
C GLU A 4 -9.60 -16.24 -18.53
N GLN A 5 -9.86 -15.02 -19.01
CA GLN A 5 -9.28 -13.80 -18.46
C GLN A 5 -9.68 -13.60 -17.00
N ALA A 6 -10.96 -13.78 -16.66
CA ALA A 6 -11.44 -13.65 -15.29
C ALA A 6 -10.78 -14.67 -14.34
N GLU A 7 -10.59 -15.91 -14.79
CA GLU A 7 -9.91 -16.97 -14.04
C GLU A 7 -8.44 -16.63 -13.81
N ARG A 8 -7.70 -16.21 -14.85
CA ARG A 8 -6.31 -15.77 -14.72
C ARG A 8 -6.18 -14.55 -13.80
N THR A 9 -7.10 -13.61 -13.87
CA THR A 9 -7.12 -12.45 -12.96
C THR A 9 -7.40 -12.86 -11.52
N SER A 10 -8.36 -13.76 -11.28
CA SER A 10 -8.67 -14.31 -9.95
C SER A 10 -7.45 -15.00 -9.34
N LEU A 11 -6.81 -15.88 -10.11
CA LEU A 11 -5.60 -16.60 -9.68
C LEU A 11 -4.43 -15.65 -9.39
N LEU A 12 -4.23 -14.62 -10.22
CA LEU A 12 -3.19 -13.61 -9.99
C LEU A 12 -3.43 -12.85 -8.68
N LEU A 13 -4.66 -12.40 -8.44
CA LEU A 13 -5.03 -11.69 -7.21
C LEU A 13 -4.87 -12.59 -5.98
N ALA A 14 -5.29 -13.84 -6.07
CA ALA A 14 -5.09 -14.81 -5.00
C ALA A 14 -3.60 -15.06 -4.72
N GLY A 15 -2.76 -15.17 -5.76
CA GLY A 15 -1.31 -15.33 -5.62
C GLY A 15 -0.61 -14.11 -5.02
N MET A 16 -1.07 -12.91 -5.36
CA MET A 16 -0.63 -11.66 -4.71
C MET A 16 -0.98 -11.66 -3.22
N ASN A 17 -2.21 -12.07 -2.88
CA ASN A 17 -2.66 -12.13 -1.48
C ASN A 17 -1.81 -13.12 -0.67
N ALA A 18 -1.58 -14.33 -1.20
CA ALA A 18 -0.74 -15.34 -0.56
C ALA A 18 0.72 -14.87 -0.36
N THR A 19 1.24 -14.07 -1.30
CA THR A 19 2.59 -13.50 -1.21
C THR A 19 2.68 -12.43 -0.11
N LEU A 20 1.65 -11.57 0.00
CA LEU A 20 1.56 -10.58 1.07
C LEU A 20 1.46 -11.25 2.44
N ASP A 21 0.62 -12.27 2.59
CA ASP A 21 0.49 -13.04 3.83
C ASP A 21 1.82 -13.70 4.23
N ARG A 22 2.53 -14.30 3.27
CA ARG A 22 3.86 -14.89 3.51
C ARG A 22 4.85 -13.84 4.03
N HIS A 23 4.89 -12.67 3.42
CA HIS A 23 5.76 -11.58 3.87
C HIS A 23 5.39 -11.06 5.24
N LEU A 24 4.10 -10.95 5.54
CA LEU A 24 3.63 -10.56 6.87
C LEU A 24 4.14 -11.55 7.94
N LEU A 25 3.99 -12.85 7.70
CA LEU A 25 4.49 -13.89 8.61
C LEU A 25 6.01 -13.84 8.81
N GLN A 26 6.78 -13.55 7.75
CA GLN A 26 8.24 -13.39 7.85
C GLN A 26 8.66 -12.19 8.70
N LEU A 27 7.88 -11.11 8.68
CA LEU A 27 8.15 -9.89 9.44
C LEU A 27 7.72 -10.00 10.91
N GLN A 28 6.79 -10.91 11.23
CA GLN A 28 6.31 -11.11 12.60
C GLN A 28 7.45 -11.40 13.59
N ALA A 29 8.47 -12.16 13.17
CA ALA A 29 9.62 -12.50 14.01
C ALA A 29 10.62 -11.35 14.19
N GLN A 30 10.52 -10.27 13.40
CA GLN A 30 11.50 -9.20 13.32
C GLN A 30 11.02 -7.88 13.93
N LEU A 31 9.72 -7.76 14.21
CA LEU A 31 9.09 -6.53 14.67
C LEU A 31 8.58 -6.67 16.11
N SER A 32 8.48 -5.55 16.81
CA SER A 32 7.75 -5.53 18.08
C SER A 32 6.26 -5.77 17.85
N HIS A 33 5.53 -6.14 18.91
CA HIS A 33 4.10 -6.42 18.82
C HIS A 33 3.30 -5.22 18.26
N ASP A 34 3.61 -4.00 18.72
CA ASP A 34 2.90 -2.79 18.31
C ASP A 34 3.20 -2.42 16.85
N GLU A 35 4.46 -2.55 16.42
CA GLU A 35 4.85 -2.32 15.02
C GLU A 35 4.22 -3.35 14.08
N PHE A 36 4.23 -4.62 14.47
CA PHE A 36 3.60 -5.69 13.71
C PHE A 36 2.09 -5.46 13.58
N ARG A 37 1.43 -5.06 14.67
CA ARG A 37 -0.01 -4.75 14.66
C ARG A 37 -0.34 -3.58 13.73
N ALA A 38 0.48 -2.53 13.74
CA ALA A 38 0.31 -1.40 12.82
C ALA A 38 0.47 -1.85 11.36
N LEU A 39 1.48 -2.69 11.08
CA LEU A 39 1.71 -3.25 9.75
C LEU A 39 0.54 -4.12 9.27
N CYS A 40 -0.03 -4.95 10.15
CA CYS A 40 -1.22 -5.76 9.84
C CYS A 40 -2.41 -4.89 9.41
N ALA A 41 -2.57 -3.70 10.00
CA ALA A 41 -3.66 -2.79 9.62
C ALA A 41 -3.47 -2.25 8.19
N ASP A 42 -2.24 -1.92 7.81
CA ASP A 42 -1.93 -1.44 6.46
C ASP A 42 -2.05 -2.57 5.41
N PHE A 43 -1.55 -3.77 5.72
CA PHE A 43 -1.73 -4.95 4.86
C PHE A 43 -3.23 -5.30 4.72
N GLY A 44 -3.98 -5.26 5.82
CA GLY A 44 -5.43 -5.48 5.81
C GLY A 44 -6.18 -4.49 4.91
N ARG A 45 -5.74 -3.23 4.85
CA ARG A 45 -6.30 -2.24 3.91
C ARG A 45 -6.05 -2.65 2.45
N ILE A 46 -4.82 -3.05 2.12
CA ILE A 46 -4.44 -3.49 0.76
C ILE A 46 -5.23 -4.73 0.35
N MET A 47 -5.30 -5.75 1.22
CA MET A 47 -6.06 -6.97 0.95
C MET A 47 -7.56 -6.67 0.81
N GLY A 48 -8.09 -5.75 1.62
CA GLY A 48 -9.47 -5.27 1.49
C GLY A 48 -9.75 -4.58 0.15
N GLU A 49 -8.81 -3.77 -0.36
CA GLU A 49 -8.92 -3.18 -1.69
C GLU A 49 -8.89 -4.25 -2.79
N MET A 50 -8.07 -5.30 -2.65
CA MET A 50 -8.07 -6.43 -3.59
C MET A 50 -9.44 -7.14 -3.60
N LEU A 51 -10.08 -7.31 -2.43
CA LEU A 51 -11.43 -7.88 -2.34
C LEU A 51 -12.48 -7.03 -3.06
N SER A 52 -12.31 -5.70 -3.08
CA SER A 52 -13.21 -4.81 -3.81
C SER A 52 -13.17 -5.03 -5.33
N VAL A 53 -12.07 -5.59 -5.84
CA VAL A 53 -11.89 -5.97 -7.26
C VAL A 53 -12.37 -7.40 -7.53
N THR A 54 -12.14 -8.34 -6.60
CA THR A 54 -12.56 -9.74 -6.78
C THR A 54 -14.07 -9.94 -6.61
N ALA A 55 -14.73 -9.20 -5.71
CA ALA A 55 -16.17 -9.39 -5.47
C ALA A 55 -17.04 -9.13 -6.72
N PRO A 56 -16.84 -8.06 -7.51
CA PRO A 56 -17.53 -7.90 -8.79
C PRO A 56 -17.23 -9.03 -9.79
N LEU A 57 -16.00 -9.55 -9.79
CA LEU A 57 -15.57 -10.62 -10.67
C LEU A 57 -16.33 -11.92 -10.37
N TYR A 58 -16.49 -12.29 -9.09
CA TYR A 58 -17.28 -13.46 -8.70
C TYR A 58 -18.78 -13.29 -8.93
N ARG A 59 -19.32 -12.08 -8.81
CA ARG A 59 -20.72 -11.83 -9.22
C ARG A 59 -20.94 -12.09 -10.71
N GLN A 60 -19.96 -11.77 -11.54
CA GLN A 60 -20.04 -12.00 -12.98
C GLN A 60 -19.73 -13.46 -13.37
N PHE A 61 -18.84 -14.11 -12.63
CA PHE A 61 -18.40 -15.50 -12.85
C PHE A 61 -18.45 -16.30 -11.54
N PRO A 62 -19.65 -16.66 -11.04
CA PRO A 62 -19.81 -17.30 -9.72
C PRO A 62 -19.13 -18.67 -9.62
N GLN A 63 -18.94 -19.35 -10.76
CA GLN A 63 -18.19 -20.60 -10.84
C GLN A 63 -16.69 -20.46 -10.57
N LEU A 64 -16.18 -19.22 -10.46
CA LEU A 64 -14.79 -18.91 -10.10
C LEU A 64 -14.65 -18.48 -8.64
N GLU A 65 -15.74 -18.43 -7.88
CA GLU A 65 -15.68 -18.11 -6.45
C GLU A 65 -14.97 -19.24 -5.68
N PRO A 66 -13.89 -18.94 -4.93
CA PRO A 66 -13.12 -19.95 -4.24
C PRO A 66 -13.89 -20.70 -3.15
N GLU A 67 -13.51 -21.96 -2.90
CA GLU A 67 -14.04 -22.77 -1.80
C GLU A 67 -13.85 -22.10 -0.43
N GLU A 68 -12.75 -21.36 -0.22
CA GLU A 68 -12.45 -20.63 1.01
C GLU A 68 -13.42 -19.47 1.27
N LEU A 69 -14.11 -18.99 0.22
CA LEU A 69 -15.18 -17.99 0.32
C LEU A 69 -16.59 -18.63 0.25
N GLY A 70 -16.68 -19.95 0.19
CA GLY A 70 -17.94 -20.70 0.09
C GLY A 70 -18.41 -20.99 -1.34
N GLY A 71 -17.55 -20.73 -2.33
CA GLY A 71 -17.84 -21.01 -3.74
C GLY A 71 -17.42 -22.41 -4.20
N PRO A 72 -17.64 -22.75 -5.48
CA PRO A 72 -17.38 -24.08 -6.03
C PRO A 72 -15.97 -24.25 -6.62
N TYR A 73 -15.16 -23.19 -6.67
CA TYR A 73 -13.90 -23.19 -7.40
C TYR A 73 -12.73 -23.59 -6.49
N ARG A 74 -12.08 -24.70 -6.81
CA ARG A 74 -10.84 -25.09 -6.15
C ARG A 74 -9.65 -24.41 -6.81
N MET A 75 -8.99 -23.50 -6.09
CA MET A 75 -7.83 -22.80 -6.61
C MET A 75 -6.59 -23.71 -6.59
N GLU A 76 -5.94 -23.86 -7.75
CA GLU A 76 -4.63 -24.48 -7.86
C GLU A 76 -3.57 -23.40 -8.08
N PHE A 77 -2.79 -23.13 -7.04
CA PHE A 77 -1.67 -22.20 -7.15
C PHE A 77 -0.50 -22.88 -7.85
N VAL A 78 -0.14 -22.38 -9.03
CA VAL A 78 1.15 -22.71 -9.63
C VAL A 78 2.20 -21.86 -8.93
N GLU A 79 3.10 -22.50 -8.17
CA GLU A 79 4.26 -21.81 -7.61
C GLU A 79 5.09 -21.23 -8.76
N VAL A 80 5.12 -19.90 -8.85
CA VAL A 80 5.98 -19.20 -9.80
C VAL A 80 7.37 -19.15 -9.15
N PRO A 81 8.42 -19.73 -9.77
CA PRO A 81 9.76 -19.74 -9.17
C PRO A 81 10.23 -18.33 -8.83
N GLU A 82 10.72 -18.10 -7.60
CA GLU A 82 11.24 -16.80 -7.15
C GLU A 82 12.30 -16.21 -8.10
N ALA A 83 13.03 -17.08 -8.80
CA ALA A 83 14.00 -16.72 -9.83
C ALA A 83 13.43 -15.85 -10.96
N LEU A 84 12.12 -15.94 -11.25
CA LEU A 84 11.45 -15.07 -12.23
C LEU A 84 11.25 -13.64 -11.74
N PHE A 85 11.26 -13.43 -10.42
CA PHE A 85 11.13 -12.11 -9.79
C PHE A 85 12.46 -11.51 -9.35
N ALA A 86 13.57 -12.26 -9.53
CA ALA A 86 14.92 -11.77 -9.31
C ALA A 86 15.18 -10.58 -10.24
N ARG A 87 14.97 -9.36 -9.74
CA ARG A 87 15.40 -8.14 -10.42
C ARG A 87 16.91 -8.23 -10.58
N LYS A 88 17.43 -8.11 -11.82
CA LYS A 88 18.84 -7.79 -12.03
C LYS A 88 19.13 -6.56 -11.16
N ALA A 89 20.00 -6.71 -10.16
CA ALA A 89 20.43 -5.60 -9.33
C ALA A 89 20.86 -4.45 -10.26
N ILE A 90 20.22 -3.29 -10.12
CA ILE A 90 20.69 -2.09 -10.80
C ILE A 90 22.05 -1.79 -10.15
N PRO A 91 23.16 -1.81 -10.91
CA PRO A 91 24.45 -1.49 -10.33
C PRO A 91 24.39 -0.07 -9.75
N PRO A 92 25.02 0.19 -8.59
CA PRO A 92 24.96 1.48 -7.90
C PRO A 92 25.57 2.67 -8.69
N SER A 93 25.98 2.48 -9.94
CA SER A 93 26.52 3.51 -10.83
C SER A 93 25.47 4.36 -11.55
N ALA A 94 24.17 4.06 -11.41
CA ALA A 94 23.10 4.79 -12.09
C ALA A 94 22.45 5.92 -11.24
N GLU A 95 22.94 6.20 -10.03
CA GLU A 95 22.57 7.41 -9.27
C GLU A 95 23.28 8.64 -9.86
N ARG A 96 22.96 9.00 -11.11
CA ARG A 96 23.22 10.36 -11.59
C ARG A 96 22.30 11.30 -10.81
N ARG A 97 22.90 11.98 -9.83
CA ARG A 97 22.42 13.18 -9.13
C ARG A 97 21.45 13.99 -10.00
N VAL A 98 20.15 13.81 -9.78
CA VAL A 98 19.18 14.88 -10.03
C VAL A 98 19.20 15.74 -8.77
N ARG A 99 19.95 16.84 -8.80
CA ARG A 99 19.77 17.94 -7.84
C ARG A 99 18.37 18.52 -8.06
N LEU A 100 17.37 17.92 -7.43
CA LEU A 100 16.09 18.59 -7.19
C LEU A 100 16.34 19.64 -6.12
N THR A 101 16.46 20.89 -6.58
CA THR A 101 16.42 22.07 -5.73
C THR A 101 15.15 22.01 -4.87
N ARG A 102 15.34 21.90 -3.55
CA ARG A 102 14.26 22.03 -2.56
C ARG A 102 13.56 23.38 -2.77
N LYS A 103 12.39 23.40 -3.40
CA LYS A 103 11.34 24.38 -3.08
C LYS A 103 10.39 23.72 -2.10
N SER A 104 10.58 24.08 -0.84
CA SER A 104 9.67 23.84 0.26
C SER A 104 8.26 24.29 -0.09
N VAL A 105 7.28 23.38 -0.02
CA VAL A 105 5.88 23.74 0.19
C VAL A 105 5.45 23.03 1.46
N ALA A 106 5.79 23.66 2.58
CA ALA A 106 5.08 23.45 3.83
C ALA A 106 3.89 24.41 3.81
N THR A 107 2.67 23.89 3.81
CA THR A 107 1.49 24.72 4.08
C THR A 107 0.56 23.95 5.01
N CYS A 108 1.01 23.81 6.25
CA CYS A 108 0.14 23.73 7.42
C CYS A 108 0.33 25.03 8.20
N ARG A 109 -0.63 25.94 8.15
CA ARG A 109 -0.80 26.98 9.19
C ARG A 109 -2.29 27.23 9.41
N SER A 110 -2.80 26.66 10.49
CA SER A 110 -3.85 27.30 11.28
C SER A 110 -3.30 28.59 11.89
N GLY A 111 -4.12 29.64 11.98
CA GLY A 111 -3.76 30.85 12.71
C GLY A 111 -4.52 32.06 12.24
N ALA A 112 -5.83 32.09 12.54
CA ALA A 112 -6.55 33.34 12.61
C ALA A 112 -6.10 34.07 13.89
N SER A 113 -5.32 35.14 13.74
CA SER A 113 -5.37 36.30 14.64
C SER A 113 -4.65 37.46 13.95
N ARG A 114 -5.42 38.49 13.61
CA ARG A 114 -4.91 39.78 13.13
C ARG A 114 -4.77 40.68 14.35
N ASP A 115 -3.55 40.85 14.85
CA ASP A 115 -3.21 42.03 15.63
C ASP A 115 -2.51 43.03 14.71
N ARG A 116 -3.09 44.23 14.64
CA ARG A 116 -2.59 45.38 13.89
C ARG A 116 -1.54 46.11 14.72
N ASP A 117 -0.50 46.51 14.01
CA ASP A 117 0.52 47.47 14.42
C ASP A 117 -0.07 48.75 15.01
N ASN A 118 0.55 49.27 16.06
CA ASN A 118 0.80 50.70 16.11
C ASN A 118 2.10 51.01 16.87
N THR A 119 3.04 51.59 16.14
CA THR A 119 4.37 52.04 16.57
C THR A 119 4.28 53.50 16.99
N SER A 120 4.73 53.84 18.21
CA SER A 120 5.41 55.11 18.60
C SER A 120 5.49 55.14 20.14
N ALA A 121 6.66 54.87 20.71
CA ALA A 121 7.74 55.82 21.00
C ALA A 121 7.49 56.60 22.31
N ALA A 122 8.36 56.32 23.31
CA ALA A 122 8.90 57.24 24.32
C ALA A 122 7.90 58.02 25.22
N GLN A 123 8.07 58.25 26.51
CA GLN A 123 9.19 58.13 27.45
C GLN A 123 8.64 58.53 28.84
N VAL A 124 9.27 58.00 29.89
CA VAL A 124 9.56 58.67 31.18
C VAL A 124 8.44 58.85 32.21
N SER A 125 8.75 58.29 33.38
CA SER A 125 8.14 58.40 34.69
C SER A 125 8.02 59.84 35.23
N ALA A 126 6.84 60.15 35.79
CA ALA A 126 6.62 60.52 37.19
C ALA A 126 5.12 60.59 37.46
#